data_AF-A0A946EDK8-F1
#
_entry.id   AF-A0A946EDK8-F1
#
_cell.length_a   1.000
_cell.length_b   1.000
_cell.length_c   1.000
_cell.angle_alpha   90.00
_cell.angle_beta   90.00
_cell.angle_gamma   90.00
#
_symmetry.space_group_name_H-M   'P 1'
#
loop_
_entity.id
_entity.type
_entity.pdbx_description
1 polymer ?
#
loop_
_entity_poly.entity_id
_entity_poly.type
_entity_poly.pdbx_seq_one_letter_code
_entity_poly.pdbx_strand_id
1 'polypeptide(L)'
;RWAHGKNISIVSLCHGPGTLMSARNDGNFIFDGYKIALFPDKVDKQTPMLGYLPGHMPYELGEELKKLGLTIVNKKANDTCHVDRNLITGASPMASNKLGRLAAETLLETIR
;
A
#
# COMPACT_ATOMS: atom_id res chain seq x y z
N ARG A 1 13.91 -4.88 -0.73
CA ARG A 1 14.78 -5.65 0.20
C ARG A 1 15.90 -4.80 0.80
N TRP A 2 16.75 -4.13 0.01
CA TRP A 2 17.80 -3.24 0.53
C TRP A 2 17.28 -2.17 1.50
N ALA A 3 16.23 -1.43 1.12
CA ALA A 3 15.61 -0.42 1.99
C ALA A 3 15.12 -1.01 3.32
N HIS A 4 14.40 -2.15 3.27
CA HIS A 4 13.98 -2.88 4.48
C HIS A 4 15.16 -3.29 5.36
N GLY A 5 16.21 -3.90 4.78
CA GLY A 5 17.40 -4.32 5.53
C GLY A 5 18.24 -3.18 6.11
N LYS A 6 18.05 -1.95 5.63
CA LYS A 6 18.69 -0.73 6.13
C LYS A 6 17.75 0.14 6.98
N ASN A 7 16.54 -0.34 7.28
CA ASN A 7 15.49 0.41 7.97
C ASN A 7 15.19 1.77 7.32
N ILE A 8 15.31 1.86 5.99
CA ILE A 8 14.99 3.06 5.22
C ILE A 8 13.48 3.09 4.98
N SER A 9 12.85 4.25 5.16
CA SER A 9 11.41 4.40 4.95
C SER A 9 11.00 4.12 3.50
N ILE A 10 9.89 3.39 3.35
CA ILE A 10 9.28 3.05 2.08
C ILE A 10 7.91 3.72 2.06
N VAL A 11 7.67 4.61 1.09
CA VAL A 11 6.42 5.35 0.96
C VAL A 11 5.70 4.91 -0.31
N SER A 12 4.43 4.54 -0.22
CA SER A 12 3.64 4.07 -1.36
C SER A 12 2.15 4.39 -1.23
N LEU A 13 1.38 4.39 -2.31
CA LEU A 13 -0.05 4.72 -2.26
C LEU A 13 -0.88 4.09 -3.38
N CYS A 14 -2.19 4.04 -3.19
CA CYS A 14 -3.16 3.57 -4.19
C CYS A 14 -2.88 2.10 -4.57
N HIS A 15 -2.46 1.84 -5.81
CA HIS A 15 -2.01 0.51 -6.28
C HIS A 15 -0.51 0.27 -6.09
N GLY A 16 0.25 1.32 -5.73
CA GLY A 16 1.69 1.27 -5.51
C GLY A 16 2.16 0.17 -4.55
N PRO A 17 1.44 -0.15 -3.44
CA PRO A 17 1.83 -1.26 -2.57
C PRO A 17 1.84 -2.62 -3.27
N GLY A 18 1.25 -2.77 -4.46
CA GLY A 18 1.40 -3.98 -5.27
C GLY A 18 2.85 -4.28 -5.67
N THR A 19 3.70 -3.26 -5.74
CA THR A 19 5.15 -3.46 -5.96
C THR A 19 5.83 -4.22 -4.82
N LEU A 20 5.25 -4.26 -3.61
CA LEU A 20 5.80 -4.99 -2.47
C LEU A 20 5.91 -6.48 -2.77
N MET A 21 5.02 -7.06 -3.60
CA MET A 21 5.06 -8.47 -4.01
C MET A 21 6.41 -8.89 -4.60
N SER A 22 7.12 -7.97 -5.25
CA SER A 22 8.46 -8.20 -5.80
C SER A 22 9.53 -8.54 -4.74
N ALA A 23 9.23 -8.31 -3.46
CA ALA A 23 10.15 -8.59 -2.38
C ALA A 23 10.17 -10.07 -1.94
N ARG A 24 9.27 -10.90 -2.49
CA ARG A 24 9.23 -12.35 -2.29
C ARG A 24 10.49 -13.00 -2.89
N ASN A 25 11.17 -13.83 -2.10
CA ASN A 25 12.34 -14.59 -2.53
C ASN A 25 12.34 -15.97 -1.86
N ASP A 26 12.39 -17.04 -2.66
CA ASP A 26 12.45 -18.43 -2.19
C ASP A 26 11.42 -18.77 -1.10
N GLY A 27 10.18 -18.32 -1.30
CA GLY A 27 9.08 -18.53 -0.35
C GLY A 27 9.06 -17.55 0.84
N ASN A 28 10.13 -16.81 1.09
CA ASN A 28 10.17 -15.78 2.13
C ASN A 28 9.67 -14.43 1.60
N PHE A 29 8.74 -13.82 2.33
CA PHE A 29 8.21 -12.50 2.02
C PHE A 29 8.51 -11.52 3.16
N ILE A 30 9.37 -10.54 2.90
CA ILE A 30 9.88 -9.64 3.96
C ILE A 30 8.85 -8.65 4.51
N PHE A 31 7.67 -8.54 3.90
CA PHE A 31 6.56 -7.74 4.42
C PHE A 31 5.42 -8.60 4.99
N ASP A 32 5.67 -9.89 5.26
CA ASP A 32 4.71 -10.74 5.97
C ASP A 32 4.38 -10.12 7.35
N GLY A 33 3.10 -10.09 7.70
CA GLY A 33 2.60 -9.45 8.91
C GLY A 33 2.60 -7.91 8.90
N TYR A 34 2.88 -7.25 7.77
CA TYR A 34 2.72 -5.80 7.66
C TYR A 34 1.27 -5.38 7.42
N LYS A 35 0.91 -4.22 7.99
CA LYS A 35 -0.34 -3.53 7.76
C LYS A 35 -0.13 -2.41 6.74
N ILE A 36 -1.06 -2.27 5.79
CA ILE A 36 -1.00 -1.25 4.76
C ILE A 36 -2.36 -0.61 4.49
N ALA A 37 -2.35 0.63 4.02
CA ALA A 37 -3.45 1.21 3.28
C ALA A 37 -3.28 0.88 1.77
N LEU A 38 -4.37 0.52 1.10
CA LEU A 38 -4.39 0.11 -0.30
C LEU A 38 -5.66 0.60 -1.00
N PHE A 39 -5.62 0.82 -2.32
CA PHE A 39 -6.83 1.02 -3.09
C PHE A 39 -7.73 -0.23 -3.01
N PRO A 40 -9.03 -0.13 -2.65
CA PRO A 40 -9.84 -1.32 -2.39
C PRO A 40 -10.27 -2.04 -3.69
N ASP A 41 -10.11 -3.36 -3.74
CA ASP A 41 -10.55 -4.20 -4.87
C ASP A 41 -12.03 -4.00 -5.22
N LYS A 42 -12.88 -3.74 -4.22
CA LYS A 42 -14.30 -3.45 -4.44
C LYS A 42 -14.53 -2.21 -5.30
N VAL A 43 -13.67 -1.20 -5.19
CA VAL A 43 -13.77 0.02 -6.00
C VAL A 43 -13.30 -0.28 -7.41
N ASP A 44 -12.17 -0.98 -7.59
CA ASP A 44 -11.69 -1.43 -8.91
C ASP A 44 -12.71 -2.31 -9.66
N LYS A 45 -13.50 -3.12 -8.95
CA LYS A 45 -14.59 -3.90 -9.56
C LYS A 45 -15.72 -3.04 -10.10
N GLN A 46 -15.95 -1.85 -9.51
CA GLN A 46 -17.05 -0.96 -9.88
C GLN A 46 -16.67 0.05 -10.96
N THR A 47 -15.39 0.41 -11.06
CA THR A 47 -14.91 1.45 -11.99
C THR A 47 -15.18 1.16 -13.48
N PRO A 48 -15.27 -0.09 -13.98
CA PRO A 48 -15.66 -0.35 -15.36
C PRO A 48 -17.10 0.07 -15.69
N MET A 49 -18.03 -0.05 -14.73
CA MET A 49 -19.43 0.37 -14.91
C MET A 49 -19.56 1.89 -15.13
N LEU A 50 -18.55 2.65 -14.70
CA LEU A 50 -18.48 4.11 -14.83
C LEU A 50 -17.59 4.55 -16.01
N GLY A 51 -17.06 3.60 -16.79
CA GLY A 51 -16.15 3.88 -17.90
C GLY A 51 -14.76 4.36 -17.49
N TYR A 52 -14.38 4.25 -16.21
CA TYR A 52 -13.04 4.63 -15.76
C TYR A 52 -11.99 3.59 -16.17
N LEU A 53 -12.31 2.30 -16.05
CA LEU A 53 -11.55 1.22 -16.66
C LEU A 53 -12.31 0.68 -17.89
N PRO A 54 -11.61 0.27 -18.96
CA PRO A 54 -12.25 -0.34 -20.13
C PRO A 54 -12.69 -1.80 -19.90
N GLY A 55 -12.41 -2.37 -18.73
CA GLY A 55 -12.74 -3.75 -18.35
C GLY A 55 -12.29 -4.05 -16.92
N HIS A 56 -12.62 -5.23 -16.42
CA HIS A 56 -12.21 -5.65 -15.07
C HIS A 56 -10.70 -5.89 -14.99
N MET A 57 -10.12 -5.61 -13.82
CA MET A 57 -8.73 -5.98 -13.52
C MET A 57 -8.56 -7.50 -13.60
N PRO A 58 -7.40 -7.98 -14.10
CA PRO A 58 -7.16 -9.42 -14.28
C PRO A 58 -7.07 -10.20 -12.96
N TYR A 59 -6.81 -9.51 -11.85
CA TYR A 59 -6.79 -10.07 -10.50
C TYR A 59 -7.09 -8.97 -9.47
N GLU A 60 -7.45 -9.40 -8.26
CA GLU A 60 -7.70 -8.53 -7.10
C GLU A 60 -6.39 -8.32 -6.34
N LEU A 61 -5.81 -7.12 -6.48
CA LEU A 61 -4.51 -6.81 -5.90
C LEU A 61 -4.51 -6.97 -4.37
N GLY A 62 -5.57 -6.53 -3.71
CA GLY A 62 -5.68 -6.63 -2.26
C GLY A 62 -5.77 -8.07 -1.78
N GLU A 63 -6.47 -8.94 -2.51
CA GLU A 63 -6.51 -10.37 -2.22
C GLU A 63 -5.15 -11.05 -2.43
N GLU A 64 -4.41 -10.71 -3.49
CA GLU A 64 -3.06 -11.23 -3.70
C GLU A 64 -2.09 -10.80 -2.58
N LEU A 65 -2.17 -9.55 -2.14
CA LEU A 65 -1.35 -9.06 -1.02
C LEU A 65 -1.72 -9.74 0.31
N LYS A 66 -3.00 -10.01 0.56
CA LYS A 66 -3.42 -10.78 1.76
C LYS A 66 -2.89 -12.20 1.76
N LYS A 67 -2.86 -12.87 0.60
CA LYS A 67 -2.27 -14.22 0.46
C LYS A 67 -0.78 -14.25 0.80
N LEU A 68 -0.08 -13.13 0.64
CA LEU A 68 1.33 -12.98 1.03
C LEU A 68 1.51 -12.60 2.50
N GLY A 69 0.44 -12.42 3.27
CA GLY A 69 0.50 -12.12 4.71
C GLY A 69 0.32 -10.65 5.08
N LEU A 70 0.02 -9.75 4.12
CA LEU A 70 -0.31 -8.37 4.46
C LEU A 70 -1.73 -8.22 4.99
N THR A 71 -1.92 -7.25 5.88
CA THR A 71 -3.24 -6.83 6.36
C THR A 71 -3.60 -5.46 5.77
N ILE A 72 -4.77 -5.35 5.13
CA ILE A 72 -5.27 -4.08 4.59
C ILE A 72 -6.15 -3.40 5.64
N VAL A 73 -5.80 -2.16 6.03
CA VAL A 73 -6.45 -1.46 7.14
C VAL A 73 -7.71 -0.69 6.74
N ASN A 74 -7.82 -0.29 5.47
CA ASN A 74 -8.94 0.49 4.96
C ASN A 74 -9.93 -0.37 4.16
N LYS A 75 -11.20 0.05 4.14
CA LYS A 75 -12.27 -0.55 3.33
C LYS A 75 -12.75 0.36 2.18
N LYS A 76 -12.37 1.65 2.21
CA LYS A 76 -12.83 2.70 1.31
C LYS A 76 -11.63 3.34 0.60
N ALA A 77 -11.85 3.90 -0.59
CA ALA A 77 -10.87 4.70 -1.33
C ALA A 77 -10.81 6.15 -0.81
N ASN A 78 -10.62 6.33 0.50
CA ASN A 78 -10.58 7.63 1.17
C ASN A 78 -9.13 8.10 1.41
N ASP A 79 -8.96 9.10 2.28
CA ASP A 79 -7.66 9.68 2.66
C ASP A 79 -6.90 8.85 3.72
N THR A 80 -7.28 7.59 3.99
CA THR A 80 -6.60 6.78 5.00
C THR A 80 -5.12 6.63 4.65
N CYS A 81 -4.26 6.99 5.60
CA CYS A 81 -2.83 6.72 5.58
C CYS A 81 -2.50 5.79 6.76
N HIS A 82 -1.46 4.99 6.62
CA HIS A 82 -1.01 4.07 7.66
C HIS A 82 0.52 4.01 7.70
N VAL A 83 1.08 4.06 8.91
CA VAL A 83 2.49 3.81 9.18
C VAL A 83 2.58 2.50 9.92
N ASP A 84 3.36 1.57 9.40
CA ASP A 84 3.73 0.34 10.07
C ASP A 84 5.25 0.16 9.97
N ARG A 85 5.96 0.35 11.08
CA ARG A 85 7.43 0.44 11.13
C ARG A 85 7.94 1.51 10.16
N ASN A 86 8.74 1.13 9.17
CA ASN A 86 9.28 2.01 8.14
C ASN A 86 8.44 2.00 6.84
N LEU A 87 7.27 1.36 6.81
CA LEU A 87 6.37 1.32 5.65
C LEU A 87 5.22 2.32 5.85
N ILE A 88 5.16 3.34 4.99
CA ILE A 88 4.16 4.41 5.03
C ILE A 88 3.28 4.28 3.79
N THR A 89 1.98 4.09 3.97
CA THR A 89 1.05 3.81 2.87
C THR A 89 -0.18 4.70 2.86
N GLY A 90 -0.69 5.03 1.68
CA GLY A 90 -1.94 5.78 1.47
C GLY A 90 -2.96 5.00 0.64
N ALA A 91 -4.24 5.10 0.98
CA ALA A 91 -5.31 4.30 0.38
C ALA A 91 -5.66 4.69 -1.06
N SER A 92 -5.67 5.98 -1.40
CA SER A 92 -6.15 6.46 -2.71
C SER A 92 -5.51 7.81 -3.07
N PRO A 93 -5.80 8.38 -4.25
CA PRO A 93 -5.37 9.74 -4.58
C PRO A 93 -5.80 10.80 -3.54
N MET A 94 -6.92 10.58 -2.82
CA MET A 94 -7.36 11.46 -1.73
C MET A 94 -6.37 11.53 -0.57
N ALA A 95 -5.56 10.48 -0.39
CA ALA A 95 -4.55 10.41 0.65
C ALA A 95 -3.28 11.22 0.32
N SER A 96 -3.08 11.70 -0.92
CA SER A 96 -1.78 12.21 -1.40
C SER A 96 -1.19 13.32 -0.52
N ASN A 97 -1.96 14.37 -0.21
CA ASN A 97 -1.48 15.47 0.63
C ASN A 97 -1.20 15.03 2.08
N LYS A 98 -2.09 14.20 2.64
CA LYS A 98 -1.94 13.68 4.00
C LYS A 98 -0.73 12.75 4.12
N LEU A 99 -0.51 11.90 3.11
CA LEU A 99 0.62 11.00 3.03
C LEU A 99 1.94 11.77 2.93
N GLY A 100 1.99 12.85 2.14
CA GLY A 100 3.17 13.70 2.04
C GLY A 100 3.56 14.33 3.38
N ARG A 101 2.56 14.85 4.12
CA ARG A 101 2.77 15.40 5.47
C ARG A 101 3.23 14.33 6.45
N LEU A 102 2.52 13.21 6.49
CA LEU A 102 2.83 12.08 7.36
C LEU A 102 4.24 11.54 7.11
N ALA A 103 4.63 11.37 5.84
CA ALA A 103 5.97 10.92 5.48
C ALA A 103 7.04 11.93 5.93
N ALA A 104 6.81 13.23 5.74
CA ALA A 104 7.74 14.26 6.20
C ALA A 104 7.90 14.25 7.72
N GLU A 105 6.78 14.15 8.46
CA GLU A 105 6.77 14.08 9.93
C GLU A 105 7.51 12.84 10.44
N THR A 106 7.17 11.65 9.92
CA THR A 106 7.83 10.39 10.29
C THR A 106 9.33 10.41 9.98
N LEU A 107 9.76 11.01 8.86
CA LEU A 107 11.18 11.14 8.52
C LEU A 107 11.93 12.15 9.42
N LEU A 108 11.26 13.20 9.89
CA LEU A 108 11.87 14.15 10.82
C LEU A 108 12.00 13.56 12.23
N GLU A 109 11.11 12.64 12.62
CA GLU A 109 11.20 11.95 13.92
C GLU A 109 12.39 10.99 14.01
N THR A 110 12.88 10.45 12.90
CA THR A 110 14.02 9.50 12.93
C THR A 110 15.38 10.17 13.13
N ILE A 111 15.45 11.50 13.00
CA ILE A 111 16.67 12.29 13.20
C ILE A 111 16.64 13.12 14.50
N ARG A 112 15.58 12.98 15.30
CA ARG A 112 15.44 13.62 16.61
C ARG A 112 16.13 12.84 17.71
#